data_AF-A0A967BNQ6-F1
#
_entry.id   AF-A0A967BNQ6-F1
#
_cell.length_a   1.000
_cell.length_b   1.000
_cell.length_c   1.000
_cell.angle_alpha   90.00
_cell.angle_beta   90.00
_cell.angle_gamma   90.00
#
_symmetry.space_group_name_H-M   'P 1'
#
loop_
_entity.id
_entity.type
_entity.pdbx_description
1 polymer ?
#
loop_
_entity_poly.entity_id
_entity_poly.type
_entity_poly.pdbx_seq_one_letter_code
_entity_poly.pdbx_strand_id
1 'polypeptide(L)'
;MNSITVALIALVSGAIGSLIAPWVKWGIEKKKILLDERKNTIKEVRKLVIEENKNFGNLTKNLATGKLKANQLFPDAITYFDTLNRHSIFHKIVPFLEENTLTVLRNSELFKLKDRGTDLGGLPTPFQNVLDNLSKIEREWGLF
;
A
#
# COMPACT_ATOMS: atom_id res chain seq x y z
N MET A 1 55.89 4.52 -27.63
CA MET A 1 54.43 4.38 -27.88
C MET A 1 54.07 5.28 -29.03
N ASN A 2 53.49 4.75 -30.10
CA ASN A 2 53.15 5.56 -31.29
C ASN A 2 51.86 6.34 -31.02
N SER A 3 51.83 7.65 -31.28
CA SER A 3 50.67 8.51 -31.01
C SER A 3 49.37 8.02 -31.70
N ILE A 4 49.51 7.28 -32.80
CA ILE A 4 48.42 6.65 -33.55
C ILE A 4 47.70 5.57 -32.71
N THR A 5 48.42 4.77 -31.92
CA THR A 5 47.80 3.71 -31.10
C THR A 5 46.98 4.32 -29.96
N VAL A 6 47.44 5.44 -29.40
CA VAL A 6 46.71 6.17 -28.36
C VAL A 6 45.41 6.76 -28.91
N ALA A 7 45.45 7.35 -30.11
CA ALA A 7 44.27 7.92 -30.76
C ALA A 7 43.21 6.86 -31.10
N LEU A 8 43.63 5.69 -31.58
CA LEU A 8 42.72 4.57 -31.87
C LEU A 8 42.04 4.02 -30.61
N ILE A 9 42.78 3.84 -29.51
CA ILE A 9 42.21 3.37 -28.24
C ILE A 9 41.19 4.40 -27.68
N ALA A 10 41.49 5.69 -27.80
CA ALA A 10 40.58 6.75 -27.40
C ALA A 10 39.28 6.75 -28.23
N LEU A 11 39.37 6.55 -29.55
CA LEU A 11 38.22 6.52 -30.45
C LEU A 11 37.32 5.29 -30.20
N VAL A 12 37.91 4.11 -30.03
CA VAL A 12 37.16 2.88 -29.71
C VAL A 12 36.50 2.98 -28.34
N SER A 13 37.18 3.55 -27.35
CA SER A 13 36.59 3.75 -26.01
C SER A 13 35.42 4.73 -26.05
N GLY A 14 35.50 5.80 -26.85
CA GLY A 14 34.39 6.74 -27.06
C GLY A 14 33.19 6.09 -27.76
N ALA A 15 33.45 5.25 -28.76
CA ALA A 15 32.39 4.53 -29.48
C ALA A 15 31.68 3.49 -28.61
N ILE A 16 32.41 2.75 -27.78
CA ILE A 16 31.83 1.78 -26.83
C ILE A 16 31.03 2.50 -25.74
N GLY A 17 31.53 3.64 -25.22
CA GLY A 17 30.81 4.45 -24.24
C GLY A 17 29.45 4.96 -24.74
N SER A 18 29.39 5.36 -26.02
CA SER A 18 28.16 5.77 -26.71
C SER A 18 27.10 4.65 -26.75
N LEU A 19 27.52 3.40 -26.94
CA LEU A 19 26.62 2.25 -27.03
C LEU A 19 26.11 1.76 -25.67
N ILE A 20 26.90 1.89 -24.59
CA ILE A 20 26.52 1.44 -23.24
C ILE A 20 25.59 2.44 -22.55
N ALA A 21 25.74 3.74 -22.85
CA ALA A 21 24.96 4.80 -22.18
C ALA A 21 23.42 4.60 -22.23
N PRO A 22 22.80 4.21 -23.37
CA PRO A 22 21.36 3.92 -23.43
C PRO A 22 20.91 2.78 -22.51
N TRP A 23 21.73 1.73 -22.35
CA TRP A 23 21.41 0.57 -21.49
C TRP A 23 21.40 0.94 -20.02
N VAL A 24 22.38 1.75 -19.59
CA VAL A 24 22.45 2.27 -18.23
C VAL A 24 21.25 3.17 -17.94
N LYS A 25 20.91 4.08 -18.87
CA LYS A 25 19.73 4.95 -18.77
C LYS A 25 18.44 4.12 -18.62
N TRP A 26 18.28 3.08 -19.44
CA TRP A 26 17.12 2.19 -19.39
C TRP A 26 17.01 1.44 -18.05
N GLY A 27 18.14 1.02 -17.48
CA GLY A 27 18.18 0.40 -16.16
C GLY A 27 17.69 1.33 -15.05
N ILE A 28 18.07 2.61 -15.10
CA ILE A 28 17.62 3.64 -14.16
C ILE A 28 16.12 3.92 -14.34
N GLU A 29 15.67 4.06 -15.59
CA GLU A 29 14.27 4.35 -15.91
C GLU A 29 13.33 3.21 -15.46
N LYS A 30 13.72 1.95 -15.65
CA LYS A 30 12.99 0.79 -15.11
C LYS A 30 12.84 0.83 -13.59
N LYS A 31 13.92 1.14 -12.87
CA LYS A 31 13.88 1.27 -11.40
C LYS A 31 12.93 2.39 -10.97
N LYS A 32 12.96 3.53 -11.69
CA LYS A 32 12.07 4.66 -11.43
C LYS A 32 10.60 4.28 -11.65
N ILE A 33 10.28 3.65 -12.78
CA ILE A 33 8.91 3.17 -13.09
C ILE A 33 8.41 2.23 -11.99
N LEU A 34 9.25 1.30 -11.53
CA LEU A 34 8.90 0.37 -10.45
C LEU A 34 8.60 1.09 -9.13
N LEU A 35 9.44 2.08 -8.76
CA LEU A 35 9.22 2.87 -7.55
C LEU A 35 7.94 3.71 -7.64
N ASP A 36 7.69 4.31 -8.80
CA ASP A 36 6.48 5.10 -9.04
C ASP A 36 5.22 4.20 -8.98
N GLU A 37 5.27 2.99 -9.55
CA GLU A 37 4.16 2.02 -9.45
C GLU A 37 3.88 1.61 -8.00
N ARG A 38 4.93 1.29 -7.23
CA ARG A 38 4.82 0.95 -5.80
C ARG A 38 4.22 2.09 -4.99
N LYS A 39 4.69 3.32 -5.23
CA LYS A 39 4.19 4.53 -4.57
C LYS A 39 2.71 4.78 -4.88
N ASN A 40 2.32 4.63 -6.15
CA ASN A 40 0.92 4.75 -6.55
C ASN A 40 0.06 3.65 -5.92
N THR A 41 0.56 2.42 -5.88
CA THR A 41 -0.13 1.28 -5.26
C THR A 41 -0.44 1.54 -3.79
N ILE A 42 0.55 1.97 -3.00
CA ILE A 42 0.34 2.26 -1.58
C ILE A 42 -0.58 3.47 -1.39
N LYS A 43 -0.43 4.52 -2.20
CA LYS A 43 -1.28 5.71 -2.13
C LYS A 43 -2.75 5.37 -2.37
N GLU A 44 -3.03 4.54 -3.38
CA GLU A 44 -4.39 4.10 -3.70
C GLU A 44 -4.96 3.20 -2.60
N VAL A 45 -4.19 2.24 -2.07
CA VAL A 45 -4.65 1.40 -0.96
C VAL A 45 -4.89 2.24 0.31
N ARG A 46 -4.01 3.19 0.65
CA ARG A 46 -4.22 4.10 1.79
C ARG A 46 -5.50 4.92 1.61
N LYS A 47 -5.76 5.42 0.40
CA LYS A 47 -7.01 6.13 0.09
C LYS A 47 -8.24 5.24 0.32
N LEU A 48 -8.22 4.01 -0.21
CA LEU A 48 -9.30 3.04 -0.02
C LEU A 48 -9.54 2.75 1.46
N VAL A 49 -8.50 2.41 2.22
CA VAL A 49 -8.61 2.12 3.66
C VAL A 49 -9.17 3.31 4.44
N ILE A 50 -8.78 4.55 4.10
CA ILE A 50 -9.30 5.76 4.75
C ILE A 50 -10.77 6.02 4.40
N GLU A 51 -11.15 5.84 3.14
CA GLU A 51 -12.52 6.02 2.66
C GLU A 51 -13.47 5.02 3.32
N GLU A 52 -13.08 3.76 3.31
CA GLU A 52 -13.81 2.67 3.94
C GLU A 52 -13.89 2.84 5.48
N ASN A 53 -12.84 3.38 6.11
CA ASN A 53 -12.88 3.74 7.52
C ASN A 53 -13.91 4.85 7.81
N LYS A 54 -14.01 5.85 6.93
CA LYS A 54 -15.01 6.92 7.07
C LYS A 54 -16.43 6.38 6.92
N ASN A 55 -16.65 5.48 5.97
CA ASN A 55 -17.93 4.81 5.77
C ASN A 55 -18.34 4.04 7.04
N PHE A 56 -17.43 3.25 7.60
CA PHE A 56 -17.65 2.55 8.87
C PHE A 56 -17.92 3.52 10.04
N GLY A 57 -17.15 4.60 10.14
CA GLY A 57 -17.36 5.66 11.13
C GLY A 57 -18.73 6.35 11.02
N ASN A 58 -19.26 6.51 9.81
CA ASN A 58 -20.59 7.06 9.59
C ASN A 58 -21.69 6.06 9.99
N LEU A 59 -21.51 4.77 9.66
CA LEU A 59 -22.43 3.70 10.05
C LEU A 59 -22.54 3.58 11.58
N THR A 60 -21.40 3.60 12.28
CA THR A 60 -21.36 3.56 13.75
C THR A 60 -22.00 4.79 14.39
N LYS A 61 -21.77 6.00 13.85
CA LYS A 61 -22.47 7.23 14.29
C LYS A 61 -23.99 7.14 14.07
N ASN A 62 -24.42 6.63 12.92
CA ASN A 62 -25.84 6.44 12.62
C ASN A 62 -26.48 5.41 13.55
N LEU A 63 -25.75 4.36 13.95
CA LEU A 63 -26.20 3.42 14.98
C LEU A 63 -26.33 4.11 16.35
N ALA A 64 -25.33 4.87 16.77
CA ALA A 64 -25.32 5.56 18.06
C ALA A 64 -26.47 6.59 18.19
N THR A 65 -26.82 7.24 17.08
CA THR A 65 -27.96 8.17 17.02
C THR A 65 -29.33 7.50 16.89
N GLY A 66 -29.39 6.16 16.84
CA GLY A 66 -30.62 5.39 16.67
C GLY A 66 -31.23 5.47 15.25
N LYS A 67 -30.52 6.07 14.29
CA LYS A 67 -30.94 6.14 12.87
C LYS A 67 -30.80 4.80 12.15
N LEU A 68 -29.92 3.92 12.64
CA LEU A 68 -29.76 2.55 12.18
C LEU A 68 -30.05 1.58 13.32
N LYS A 69 -30.63 0.43 12.99
CA LYS A 69 -30.79 -0.68 13.95
C LYS A 69 -29.53 -1.54 13.97
N ALA A 70 -29.15 -2.08 15.11
CA ALA A 70 -27.93 -2.89 15.26
C ALA A 70 -27.89 -4.09 14.29
N ASN A 71 -29.04 -4.71 14.00
CA ASN A 71 -29.13 -5.82 13.04
C ASN A 71 -28.81 -5.43 11.59
N GLN A 72 -28.83 -4.14 11.25
CA GLN A 72 -28.42 -3.63 9.94
C GLN A 72 -26.90 -3.39 9.86
N LEU A 73 -26.20 -3.27 10.99
CA LEU A 73 -24.76 -2.99 11.02
C LEU A 73 -23.89 -4.24 10.80
N PHE A 74 -24.34 -5.40 11.31
CA PHE A 74 -23.52 -6.62 11.31
C PHE A 74 -23.28 -7.26 9.94
N PRO A 75 -24.24 -7.28 8.99
CA PRO A 75 -23.98 -7.73 7.62
C PRO A 75 -22.91 -6.88 6.92
N ASP A 76 -22.92 -5.57 7.19
CA ASP A 76 -22.02 -4.58 6.58
C ASP A 76 -20.58 -4.68 7.12
N ALA A 77 -20.41 -5.06 8.39
CA ALA A 77 -19.10 -5.27 8.98
C ALA A 77 -18.40 -6.55 8.45
N ILE A 78 -19.16 -7.63 8.22
CA ILE A 78 -18.60 -8.88 7.64
C ILE A 78 -18.24 -8.68 6.17
N THR A 79 -19.02 -7.87 5.45
CA THR A 79 -18.72 -7.53 4.04
C THR A 79 -17.59 -6.53 3.88
N TYR A 80 -17.06 -5.95 4.96
CA TYR A 80 -16.00 -4.96 4.89
C TYR A 80 -14.69 -5.51 4.32
N PHE A 81 -14.17 -6.61 4.88
CA PHE A 81 -12.95 -7.24 4.36
C PHE A 81 -13.18 -7.72 2.93
N ASP A 82 -14.35 -8.27 2.64
CA ASP A 82 -14.72 -8.63 1.28
C ASP A 82 -14.74 -7.42 0.34
N THR A 83 -15.16 -6.24 0.82
CA THR A 83 -15.17 -5.00 0.04
C THR A 83 -13.75 -4.56 -0.28
N LEU A 84 -12.86 -4.52 0.72
CA LEU A 84 -11.43 -4.26 0.47
C LEU A 84 -10.83 -5.30 -0.49
N ASN A 85 -11.14 -6.58 -0.29
CA ASN A 85 -10.57 -7.67 -1.07
C ASN A 85 -11.10 -7.72 -2.51
N ARG A 86 -12.25 -7.11 -2.80
CA ARG A 86 -12.77 -6.91 -4.16
C ARG A 86 -11.93 -5.91 -4.97
N HIS A 87 -11.22 -5.01 -4.31
CA HIS A 87 -10.33 -4.08 -5.00
C HIS A 87 -9.06 -4.80 -5.43
N SER A 88 -8.87 -4.92 -6.75
CA SER A 88 -7.70 -5.57 -7.36
C SER A 88 -6.36 -5.04 -6.84
N ILE A 89 -6.32 -3.76 -6.48
CA ILE A 89 -5.13 -3.13 -5.93
C ILE A 89 -4.82 -3.54 -4.49
N PHE A 90 -5.83 -3.87 -3.70
CA PHE A 90 -5.63 -4.39 -2.35
C PHE A 90 -4.99 -5.76 -2.40
N HIS A 91 -5.41 -6.63 -3.34
CA HIS A 91 -4.83 -7.95 -3.56
C HIS A 91 -3.33 -7.90 -3.90
N LYS A 92 -2.84 -6.80 -4.50
CA LYS A 92 -1.40 -6.62 -4.73
C LYS A 92 -0.62 -6.46 -3.42
N ILE A 93 -1.24 -5.90 -2.38
CA ILE A 93 -0.58 -5.63 -1.09
C ILE A 93 -0.76 -6.79 -0.10
N VAL A 94 -1.83 -7.58 -0.20
CA VAL A 94 -2.14 -8.69 0.71
C VAL A 94 -0.94 -9.61 1.01
N PRO A 95 -0.11 -10.04 0.04
CA PRO A 95 1.04 -10.92 0.31
C PRO A 95 2.14 -10.27 1.18
N PHE A 96 2.12 -8.94 1.31
CA PHE A 96 3.11 -8.17 2.07
C PHE A 96 2.58 -7.75 3.45
N LEU A 97 1.30 -7.99 3.75
CA LEU A 97 0.74 -7.69 5.06
C LEU A 97 1.15 -8.77 6.06
N GLU A 98 1.39 -8.37 7.31
CA GLU A 98 1.63 -9.32 8.40
C GLU A 98 0.41 -10.22 8.65
N GLU A 99 0.65 -11.50 8.98
CA GLU A 99 -0.41 -12.49 9.22
C GLU A 99 -1.35 -12.08 10.38
N ASN A 100 -0.83 -11.35 11.38
CA ASN A 100 -1.64 -10.80 12.46
C ASN A 100 -2.74 -9.86 11.93
N THR A 101 -2.43 -9.06 10.91
CA THR A 101 -3.28 -8.05 10.32
C THR A 101 -4.29 -8.73 9.40
N LEU A 102 -3.85 -9.72 8.64
CA LEU A 102 -4.73 -10.57 7.85
C LEU A 102 -5.72 -11.34 8.73
N THR A 103 -5.28 -11.85 9.88
CA THR A 103 -6.14 -12.55 10.84
C THR A 103 -7.20 -11.60 11.41
N VAL A 104 -6.79 -10.40 11.81
CA VAL A 104 -7.71 -9.36 12.31
C VAL A 104 -8.71 -8.93 11.24
N LEU A 105 -8.26 -8.79 9.99
CA LEU A 105 -9.11 -8.42 8.86
C LEU A 105 -10.11 -9.52 8.49
N ARG A 106 -9.67 -10.79 8.45
CA ARG A 106 -10.51 -11.94 8.13
C ARG A 106 -11.52 -12.25 9.24
N ASN A 107 -11.14 -12.02 10.49
CA ASN A 107 -11.96 -12.39 11.63
C ASN A 107 -12.80 -11.20 12.13
N SER A 108 -13.98 -11.04 11.52
CA SER A 108 -14.94 -9.97 11.82
C SER A 108 -15.39 -9.95 13.30
N GLU A 109 -15.24 -11.05 14.03
CA GLU A 109 -15.57 -11.10 15.46
C GLU A 109 -14.59 -10.30 16.34
N LEU A 110 -13.34 -10.12 15.89
CA LEU A 110 -12.37 -9.30 16.61
C LEU A 110 -12.74 -7.81 16.61
N PHE A 111 -13.59 -7.38 15.67
CA PHE A 111 -14.16 -6.03 15.68
C PHE A 111 -15.16 -5.84 16.83
N LYS A 112 -15.71 -6.92 17.41
CA LYS A 112 -16.72 -6.84 18.48
C LYS A 112 -16.12 -6.67 19.88
N LEU A 113 -14.81 -6.91 20.06
CA LEU A 113 -14.23 -7.10 21.40
C LEU A 113 -13.45 -5.91 21.96
N LYS A 114 -13.26 -4.82 21.21
CA LYS A 114 -12.44 -3.68 21.67
C LYS A 114 -13.17 -2.33 21.71
N ASP A 115 -14.49 -2.35 21.91
CA ASP A 115 -15.32 -1.14 22.05
C ASP A 115 -15.74 -0.88 23.51
N ARG A 116 -14.97 -1.39 24.48
CA ARG A 116 -15.08 -1.02 25.90
C ARG A 116 -13.96 -0.04 26.27
N GLY A 117 -14.06 1.20 25.81
CA GLY A 117 -13.39 2.32 26.48
C GLY A 117 -12.37 3.15 25.70
N THR A 118 -12.24 3.02 24.37
CA THR A 118 -11.51 4.03 23.59
C THR A 118 -12.47 5.12 23.14
N ASP A 119 -12.33 6.30 23.74
CA ASP A 119 -13.07 7.51 23.42
C ASP A 119 -13.20 7.75 21.91
N LEU A 120 -14.38 8.27 21.57
CA LEU A 120 -14.91 8.63 20.26
C LEU A 120 -13.94 9.51 19.43
N GLY A 121 -12.95 8.91 18.77
CA GLY A 121 -12.04 9.63 17.86
C GLY A 121 -10.93 8.82 17.20
N GLY A 122 -10.60 7.62 17.71
CA GLY A 122 -9.59 6.74 17.13
C GLY A 122 -10.09 5.91 15.94
N LEU A 123 -9.21 5.57 14.99
CA LEU A 123 -9.50 4.54 13.99
C LEU A 123 -9.82 3.21 14.70
N PRO A 124 -10.78 2.40 14.19
CA PRO A 124 -10.96 1.05 14.70
C PRO A 124 -9.63 0.31 14.53
N THR A 125 -9.23 -0.44 15.56
CA THR A 125 -7.89 -1.04 15.63
C THR A 125 -7.43 -1.84 14.40
N PRO A 126 -8.32 -2.51 13.64
CA PRO A 126 -7.94 -3.20 12.40
C PRO A 126 -7.39 -2.25 11.32
N PHE A 127 -7.97 -1.06 11.19
CA PHE A 127 -7.56 -0.08 10.18
C PHE A 127 -6.19 0.49 10.50
N GLN A 128 -5.96 0.81 11.78
CA GLN A 128 -4.67 1.30 12.21
C GLN A 128 -3.58 0.26 11.95
N ASN A 129 -3.84 -1.02 12.24
CA ASN A 129 -2.90 -2.10 11.92
C ASN A 129 -2.57 -2.18 10.42
N VAL A 130 -3.56 -2.03 9.55
CA VAL A 130 -3.33 -2.00 8.09
C VAL A 130 -2.51 -0.77 7.70
N LEU A 131 -2.83 0.41 8.21
CA LEU A 131 -2.09 1.64 7.93
C LEU A 131 -0.64 1.59 8.43
N ASP A 132 -0.41 0.99 9.59
CA ASP A 132 0.91 0.79 10.17
C ASP A 132 1.72 -0.21 9.34
N ASN A 133 1.10 -1.31 8.89
CA ASN A 133 1.73 -2.26 7.96
C ASN A 133 2.06 -1.62 6.62
N LEU A 134 1.16 -0.81 6.05
CA LEU A 134 1.44 -0.05 4.83
C LEU A 134 2.64 0.87 5.02
N SER A 135 2.74 1.53 6.17
CA SER A 135 3.86 2.41 6.48
C SER A 135 5.18 1.63 6.65
N LYS A 136 5.11 0.40 7.17
CA LYS A 136 6.25 -0.52 7.22
C LYS A 136 6.68 -0.95 5.81
N ILE A 137 5.73 -1.34 4.96
CA ILE A 137 5.98 -1.70 3.56
C ILE A 137 6.60 -0.52 2.79
N GLU A 138 6.14 0.72 3.02
CA GLU A 138 6.74 1.94 2.43
C GLU A 138 8.24 2.03 2.75
N ARG A 139 8.64 1.78 4.00
CA ARG A 139 10.04 1.80 4.44
C ARG A 139 10.84 0.65 3.84
N GLU A 140 10.30 -0.57 3.84
CA GLU A 140 10.95 -1.75 3.25
C GLU A 140 11.18 -1.59 1.74
N TRP A 141 10.31 -0.85 1.06
CA TRP A 141 10.45 -0.55 -0.37
C TRP A 141 11.33 0.67 -0.67
N GLY A 142 11.86 1.34 0.36
CA GLY A 142 12.69 2.53 0.20
C GLY A 142 11.93 3.73 -0.36
N LEU A 143 10.63 3.83 -0.09
CA LEU A 143 9.79 4.97 -0.47
C LEU A 143 9.87 6.12 0.53
N PHE A 144 10.44 5.88 1.72
CA PHE A 144 10.62 6.83 2.81
C PHE A 144 11.91 6.55 3.57
#